data_AF-C1N0G7-F1
#
_entry.id   AF-C1N0G7-F1
#
_cell.length_a   1.000
_cell.length_b   1.000
_cell.length_c   1.000
_cell.angle_alpha   90.00
_cell.angle_beta   90.00
_cell.angle_gamma   90.00
#
_symmetry.space_group_name_H-M   'P 1'
#
loop_
_entity.id
_entity.type
_entity.pdbx_description
1 polymer ?
#
loop_
_entity_poly.entity_id
_entity_poly.type
_entity_poly.pdbx_seq_one_letter_code
_entity_poly.pdbx_strand_id
1 'polypeptide(L)'
;MERPSAAEKIVVFADARPEVSGEYVAKPREEIPAAFAAVCVDNGWDVDVTWKKLNGGEDGAWFKKTTDDAYLYFNALDGEWWIDGPDGLGVYKGPSGSPRAPMGMSIAWRAIDGGTHAPTLAIYRRAS
;
A
#
# COMPACT_ATOMS: atom_id res chain seq x y z
N MET A 1 12.17 25.20 5.57
CA MET A 1 11.80 23.88 6.14
C MET A 1 12.02 22.87 5.03
N GLU A 2 13.00 21.99 5.17
CA GLU A 2 13.26 20.95 4.17
C GLU A 2 12.07 19.97 4.12
N ARG A 3 11.66 19.59 2.90
CA ARG A 3 10.58 18.63 2.71
C ARG A 3 11.15 17.23 2.91
N PRO A 4 10.52 16.37 3.73
CA PRO A 4 10.98 14.99 3.86
C PRO A 4 10.89 14.26 2.51
N SER A 5 11.92 13.45 2.23
CA SER A 5 12.03 12.61 1.02
C SER A 5 10.96 11.52 0.99
N ALA A 6 10.67 11.02 -0.22
CA ALA A 6 9.73 9.92 -0.42
C ALA A 6 10.26 8.62 0.24
N ALA A 7 9.35 7.74 0.66
CA ALA A 7 9.72 6.42 1.14
C ALA A 7 10.23 5.56 -0.03
N GLU A 8 11.38 4.91 0.15
CA GLU A 8 11.95 3.98 -0.83
C GLU A 8 11.61 2.53 -0.49
N LYS A 9 11.45 2.25 0.81
CA LYS A 9 11.20 0.91 1.34
C LYS A 9 10.34 0.95 2.59
N ILE A 10 9.48 -0.03 2.72
CA ILE A 10 8.61 -0.24 3.88
C ILE A 10 8.78 -1.68 4.35
N VAL A 11 8.85 -1.90 5.66
CA VAL A 11 8.74 -3.24 6.24
C VAL A 11 7.45 -3.28 7.05
N VAL A 12 6.57 -4.21 6.71
CA VAL A 12 5.28 -4.46 7.37
C VAL A 12 5.44 -5.61 8.36
N PHE A 13 5.12 -5.35 9.62
CA PHE A 13 5.05 -6.34 10.69
C PHE A 13 3.57 -6.60 11.02
N ALA A 14 3.03 -7.74 10.59
CA ALA A 14 1.62 -8.10 10.72
C ALA A 14 1.45 -9.58 11.11
N ASP A 15 1.73 -9.93 12.36
CA ASP A 15 1.76 -11.33 12.83
C ASP A 15 0.47 -12.12 12.55
N ALA A 16 -0.69 -11.46 12.63
CA ALA A 16 -1.99 -12.09 12.38
C ALA A 16 -2.29 -12.32 10.88
N ARG A 17 -1.56 -11.64 9.99
CA ARG A 17 -1.76 -11.67 8.53
C ARG A 17 -0.39 -11.83 7.86
N PRO A 18 0.25 -13.02 7.98
CA PRO A 18 1.61 -13.25 7.48
C PRO A 18 1.73 -13.05 5.96
N GLU A 19 0.64 -13.18 5.22
CA GLU A 19 0.58 -12.94 3.77
C GLU A 19 0.92 -11.49 3.39
N VAL A 20 0.76 -10.52 4.29
CA VAL A 20 1.18 -9.11 4.08
C VAL A 20 2.38 -8.70 4.93
N SER A 21 2.95 -9.61 5.72
CA SER A 21 4.17 -9.33 6.49
C SER A 21 5.40 -9.46 5.60
N GLY A 22 6.25 -8.44 5.58
CA GLY A 22 7.52 -8.49 4.83
C GLY A 22 8.03 -7.14 4.36
N GLU A 23 9.05 -7.20 3.52
CA GLU A 23 9.67 -6.04 2.91
C GLU A 23 8.94 -5.66 1.61
N TYR A 24 8.71 -4.36 1.43
CA TYR A 24 8.08 -3.74 0.29
C TYR A 24 8.98 -2.67 -0.30
N VAL A 25 9.12 -2.65 -1.63
CA VAL A 25 9.97 -1.72 -2.37
C VAL A 25 9.14 -0.81 -3.26
N ALA A 26 9.54 0.46 -3.36
CA ALA A 26 8.85 1.43 -4.20
C ALA A 26 8.85 1.02 -5.68
N LYS A 27 7.75 1.31 -6.36
CA LYS A 27 7.52 0.99 -7.76
C LYS A 27 7.05 2.23 -8.53
N PRO A 28 7.37 2.34 -9.82
CA PRO A 28 6.95 3.47 -10.64
C PRO A 28 5.44 3.44 -10.86
N ARG A 29 4.84 4.62 -11.05
CA ARG A 29 3.39 4.80 -11.25
C ARG A 29 2.84 4.06 -12.47
N GLU A 30 3.69 3.85 -13.49
CA GLU A 30 3.35 3.16 -14.73
C GLU A 30 3.22 1.65 -14.54
N GLU A 31 3.80 1.09 -13.48
CA GLU A 31 3.63 -0.31 -13.15
C GLU A 31 2.37 -0.49 -12.31
N ILE A 32 1.54 -1.45 -12.70
CA ILE A 32 0.31 -1.80 -12.01
C ILE A 32 0.57 -3.08 -11.20
N PRO A 33 0.15 -3.16 -9.91
CA PRO A 33 0.27 -4.39 -9.15
C PRO A 33 -0.45 -5.54 -9.86
N ALA A 34 0.22 -6.68 -10.04
CA ALA A 34 -0.35 -7.83 -10.77
C ALA A 34 -1.66 -8.33 -10.12
N ALA A 35 -1.69 -8.40 -8.79
CA ALA A 35 -2.87 -8.80 -8.03
C ALA A 35 -4.03 -7.78 -8.16
N PHE A 36 -3.72 -6.48 -8.21
CA PHE A 36 -4.73 -5.44 -8.50
C PHE A 36 -5.34 -5.63 -9.90
N ALA A 37 -4.49 -5.88 -10.91
CA ALA A 37 -4.95 -6.09 -12.28
C ALA A 37 -5.84 -7.34 -12.38
N ALA A 38 -5.50 -8.42 -11.68
CA ALA A 38 -6.31 -9.63 -11.61
C ALA A 38 -7.71 -9.34 -11.03
N VAL A 39 -7.79 -8.62 -9.90
CA VAL A 39 -9.08 -8.21 -9.31
C VAL A 39 -9.90 -7.35 -10.26
N CYS A 40 -9.27 -6.42 -10.99
CA CYS A 40 -9.97 -5.62 -12.00
C CYS A 40 -10.56 -6.49 -13.11
N VAL A 41 -9.78 -7.44 -13.65
CA VAL A 41 -10.24 -8.37 -14.70
C VAL A 41 -11.41 -9.21 -14.20
N ASP A 42 -11.32 -9.77 -13.00
CA ASP A 42 -12.37 -10.60 -12.41
C ASP A 42 -13.69 -9.84 -12.20
N ASN A 43 -13.61 -8.52 -11.98
CA ASN A 43 -14.77 -7.66 -11.81
C ASN A 43 -15.22 -6.96 -13.11
N GLY A 44 -14.56 -7.22 -14.24
CA GLY A 44 -14.85 -6.56 -15.52
C GLY A 44 -14.53 -5.06 -15.53
N TRP A 45 -13.59 -4.63 -14.71
CA TRP A 45 -13.10 -3.24 -14.65
C TRP A 45 -11.90 -3.04 -15.57
N ASP A 46 -11.84 -1.89 -16.22
CA ASP A 46 -10.67 -1.49 -17.00
C ASP A 46 -9.48 -1.23 -16.05
N VAL A 47 -8.41 -1.99 -16.21
CA VAL A 47 -7.25 -2.00 -15.30
C VAL A 47 -6.58 -0.63 -15.24
N ASP A 48 -6.29 -0.03 -16.38
CA ASP A 48 -5.56 1.23 -16.47
C ASP A 48 -6.41 2.40 -15.96
N VAL A 49 -7.68 2.46 -16.35
CA VAL A 49 -8.62 3.50 -15.90
C VAL A 49 -8.83 3.41 -14.39
N THR A 50 -8.97 2.19 -13.86
CA THR A 50 -9.19 1.98 -12.42
C THR A 50 -7.94 2.31 -11.63
N TRP A 51 -6.76 1.84 -12.06
CA TRP A 51 -5.49 2.17 -11.39
C TRP A 51 -5.22 3.67 -11.40
N LYS A 52 -5.41 4.35 -12.54
CA LYS A 52 -5.23 5.80 -12.64
C LYS A 52 -6.19 6.59 -11.75
N LYS A 53 -7.37 6.05 -11.47
CA LYS A 53 -8.36 6.64 -10.56
C LYS A 53 -7.98 6.44 -9.10
N LEU A 54 -7.45 5.26 -8.75
CA LEU A 54 -7.20 4.87 -7.36
C LEU A 54 -5.78 5.24 -6.88
N ASN A 55 -4.73 5.05 -7.68
CA ASN A 55 -3.37 5.32 -7.25
C ASN A 55 -3.12 6.84 -7.09
N GLY A 56 -3.17 7.30 -5.85
CA GLY A 56 -2.97 8.69 -5.46
C GLY A 56 -1.67 8.98 -4.72
N GLY A 57 -0.73 8.03 -4.70
CA GLY A 57 0.57 8.26 -4.07
C GLY A 57 1.25 9.49 -4.66
N GLU A 58 2.03 10.24 -3.86
CA GLU A 58 2.81 11.34 -4.41
C GLU A 58 3.80 10.79 -5.46
N ASP A 59 3.85 11.42 -6.64
CA ASP A 59 4.54 10.92 -7.84
C ASP A 59 4.10 9.50 -8.29
N GLY A 60 2.93 9.06 -7.81
CA GLY A 60 2.35 7.74 -8.01
C GLY A 60 3.08 6.61 -7.27
N ALA A 61 3.74 6.94 -6.16
CA ALA A 61 4.42 5.99 -5.30
C ALA A 61 3.47 4.92 -4.74
N TRP A 62 3.80 3.67 -5.03
CA TRP A 62 3.23 2.48 -4.42
C TRP A 62 4.37 1.48 -4.17
N PHE A 63 4.11 0.43 -3.39
CA PHE A 63 5.13 -0.49 -2.94
C PHE A 63 4.73 -1.94 -3.19
N LYS A 64 5.61 -2.72 -3.82
CA LYS A 64 5.43 -4.15 -4.04
C LYS A 64 6.18 -4.95 -2.98
N LYS A 65 5.56 -5.97 -2.41
CA LYS A 65 6.25 -6.92 -1.53
C LYS A 65 7.32 -7.69 -2.31
N THR A 66 8.48 -7.93 -1.70
CA THR A 66 9.62 -8.52 -2.41
C THR A 66 9.50 -10.02 -2.68
N THR A 67 8.52 -10.69 -2.07
CA THR A 67 8.41 -12.16 -2.04
C THR A 67 7.17 -12.70 -2.74
N ASP A 68 6.16 -11.87 -3.01
CA ASP A 68 4.91 -12.24 -3.67
C ASP A 68 4.24 -10.99 -4.28
N ASP A 69 2.95 -11.09 -4.64
CA ASP A 69 2.20 -10.02 -5.29
C ASP A 69 1.40 -9.12 -4.35
N ALA A 70 1.58 -9.22 -3.04
CA ALA A 70 1.02 -8.25 -2.10
C ALA A 70 1.60 -6.85 -2.35
N TYR A 71 0.80 -5.81 -2.08
CA TYR A 71 1.20 -4.44 -2.37
C TYR A 71 0.59 -3.44 -1.38
N LEU A 72 1.18 -2.24 -1.36
CA LEU A 72 0.75 -1.13 -0.54
C LEU A 72 0.64 0.11 -1.43
N TYR A 73 -0.48 0.82 -1.37
CA TYR A 73 -0.71 2.02 -2.18
C TYR A 73 -1.60 3.02 -1.46
N PHE A 74 -1.54 4.28 -1.87
CA PHE A 74 -2.46 5.31 -1.39
C PHE A 74 -3.66 5.38 -2.34
N ASN A 75 -4.85 5.13 -1.81
CA ASN A 75 -6.09 5.21 -2.55
C ASN A 75 -6.62 6.66 -2.53
N ALA A 76 -6.63 7.31 -3.69
CA ALA A 76 -7.04 8.69 -3.87
C ALA A 76 -8.52 8.94 -3.56
N LEU A 77 -9.38 7.91 -3.65
CA LEU A 77 -10.83 8.07 -3.50
C LEU A 77 -11.26 8.15 -2.05
N ASP A 78 -10.61 7.41 -1.16
CA ASP A 78 -10.91 7.45 0.28
C ASP A 78 -9.84 8.16 1.10
N GLY A 79 -8.69 8.50 0.48
CA GLY A 79 -7.59 9.19 1.15
C GLY A 79 -6.84 8.31 2.14
N GLU A 80 -6.88 6.99 1.95
CA GLU A 80 -6.27 6.01 2.86
C GLU A 80 -5.14 5.25 2.18
N TRP A 81 -4.17 4.83 2.99
CA TRP A 81 -3.22 3.81 2.57
C TRP A 81 -3.86 2.43 2.74
N TRP A 82 -3.67 1.58 1.74
CA TRP A 82 -4.15 0.21 1.70
C TRP A 82 -2.97 -0.75 1.67
N ILE A 83 -3.12 -1.89 2.35
CA ILE A 83 -2.25 -3.05 2.24
C ILE A 83 -3.12 -4.19 1.73
N ASP A 84 -2.85 -4.60 0.51
CA ASP A 84 -3.60 -5.64 -0.19
C ASP A 84 -2.75 -6.92 -0.21
N GLY A 85 -3.43 -8.05 -0.05
CA GLY A 85 -2.83 -9.37 -0.07
C GLY A 85 -2.35 -9.76 -1.48
N PRO A 86 -1.66 -10.91 -1.60
CA PRO A 86 -1.24 -11.43 -2.90
C PRO A 86 -2.43 -11.84 -3.80
N ASP A 87 -3.63 -11.94 -3.25
CA ASP A 87 -4.90 -12.12 -3.96
C ASP A 87 -5.51 -10.80 -4.47
N GLY A 88 -4.89 -9.66 -4.14
CA GLY A 88 -5.36 -8.33 -4.52
C GLY A 88 -6.49 -7.79 -3.65
N LEU A 89 -6.87 -8.51 -2.59
CA LEU A 89 -7.91 -8.09 -1.67
C LEU A 89 -7.31 -7.30 -0.51
N GLY A 90 -8.02 -6.26 -0.10
CA GLY A 90 -7.58 -5.41 1.00
C GLY A 90 -7.54 -6.16 2.33
N VAL A 91 -6.41 -6.05 3.03
CA VAL A 91 -6.20 -6.62 4.36
C VAL A 91 -6.27 -5.54 5.43
N TYR A 92 -5.55 -4.44 5.21
CA TYR A 92 -5.52 -3.29 6.11
C TYR A 92 -5.74 -2.00 5.36
N LYS A 93 -6.35 -1.04 6.05
CA LYS A 93 -6.31 0.35 5.63
C LYS A 93 -6.04 1.28 6.79
N GLY A 94 -5.39 2.41 6.52
CA GLY A 94 -5.00 3.38 7.52
C GLY A 94 -4.99 4.77 6.92
N PRO A 95 -5.44 5.81 7.66
CA PRO A 95 -5.42 7.16 7.15
C PRO A 95 -3.97 7.58 6.95
N SER A 96 -3.76 8.43 5.94
CA SER A 96 -2.52 9.16 5.82
C SER A 96 -2.66 10.54 6.44
N GLY A 97 -1.60 11.03 7.09
CA GLY A 97 -1.35 12.47 7.15
C GLY A 97 -0.75 13.02 5.85
N SER A 98 -0.39 12.17 4.88
CA SER A 98 0.26 12.52 3.61
C SER A 98 0.23 11.38 2.56
N PRO A 99 0.04 11.67 1.25
CA PRO A 99 0.19 10.70 0.16
C PRO A 99 1.64 10.27 -0.11
N ARG A 100 2.63 10.77 0.65
CA ARG A 100 4.06 10.44 0.49
C ARG A 100 4.48 9.15 1.18
N ALA A 101 3.82 8.82 2.29
CA ALA A 101 4.13 7.64 3.08
C ALA A 101 2.97 7.31 4.03
N PRO A 102 2.77 6.02 4.33
CA PRO A 102 1.85 5.60 5.37
C PRO A 102 2.30 6.02 6.77
N MET A 103 1.41 5.85 7.75
CA MET A 103 1.74 5.96 9.17
C MET A 103 2.37 4.66 9.69
N GLY A 104 3.43 4.78 10.49
CA GLY A 104 4.16 3.64 11.03
C GLY A 104 3.46 2.93 12.19
N MET A 105 2.64 3.66 12.97
CA MET A 105 2.06 3.12 14.21
C MET A 105 0.82 2.26 13.97
N SER A 106 0.71 1.14 14.69
CA SER A 106 -0.40 0.20 14.56
C SER A 106 -1.78 0.79 14.84
N ILE A 107 -1.87 1.72 15.79
CA ILE A 107 -3.14 2.41 16.12
C ILE A 107 -3.72 3.24 14.97
N ALA A 108 -2.95 3.50 13.92
CA ALA A 108 -3.47 4.18 12.73
C ALA A 108 -4.20 3.21 11.77
N TRP A 109 -3.93 1.92 11.86
CA TRP A 109 -4.42 0.94 10.90
C TRP A 109 -5.65 0.20 11.43
N ARG A 110 -6.52 -0.21 10.51
CA ARG A 110 -7.68 -1.06 10.78
C ARG A 110 -7.70 -2.25 9.83
N ALA A 111 -8.01 -3.42 10.38
CA ALA A 111 -8.25 -4.61 9.58
C ALA A 111 -9.60 -4.50 8.86
N ILE A 112 -9.63 -4.91 7.59
CA ILE A 112 -10.85 -4.86 6.77
C ILE A 112 -11.86 -5.94 7.18
N ASP A 113 -11.39 -7.04 7.76
CA ASP A 113 -12.22 -8.11 8.30
C ASP A 113 -12.92 -7.75 9.64
N GLY A 114 -12.68 -6.54 10.17
CA GLY A 114 -13.23 -6.09 11.45
C GLY A 114 -12.48 -6.58 12.69
N GLY A 115 -11.36 -7.30 12.50
CA GLY A 115 -10.47 -7.70 13.58
C GLY A 115 -9.73 -6.53 14.25
N THR A 116 -9.15 -6.80 15.41
CA THR A 116 -8.36 -5.80 16.18
C THR A 116 -6.85 -5.92 15.94
N HIS A 117 -6.41 -6.84 15.09
CA HIS A 117 -5.01 -6.92 14.69
C HIS A 117 -4.68 -5.77 13.73
N ALA A 118 -3.51 -5.17 13.91
CA ALA A 118 -3.07 -4.07 13.07
C ALA A 118 -1.56 -4.16 12.82
N PRO A 119 -1.10 -3.80 11.61
CA PRO A 119 0.30 -3.86 11.26
C PRO A 119 1.08 -2.73 11.93
N THR A 120 2.36 -2.94 12.19
CA THR A 120 3.33 -1.86 12.44
C THR A 120 4.24 -1.73 11.22
N LEU A 121 4.58 -0.52 10.82
CA LEU A 121 5.42 -0.27 9.64
C LEU A 121 6.72 0.43 10.02
N ALA A 122 7.85 -0.09 9.53
CA ALA A 122 9.11 0.64 9.47
C ALA A 122 9.26 1.29 8.08
N ILE A 123 9.46 2.61 8.04
CA ILE A 123 9.49 3.39 6.79
C ILE A 123 10.89 3.94 6.59
N TYR A 124 11.54 3.51 5.51
CA TYR A 124 12.89 3.92 5.13
C TYR A 124 12.82 4.95 4.00
N ARG A 125 13.49 6.08 4.21
CA ARG A 125 13.58 7.18 3.25
C ARG A 125 15.04 7.39 2.85
N ARG A 126 15.27 7.83 1.62
CA ARG A 126 16.60 8.24 1.19
C ARG A 126 17.04 9.46 2.02
N ALA A 127 18.28 9.45 2.51
CA ALA A 127 18.89 10.67 3.03
C ALA A 127 19.06 11.65 1.86
N SER A 128 18.60 12.87 2.05
CA SER A 128 18.81 14.02 1.15
C SER A 128 20.25 14.53 1.23
#